data_AF-A0A6Y1XGN3-F1
#
_entry.id   AF-A0A6Y1XGN3-F1
#
_cell.length_a   1.000
_cell.length_b   1.000
_cell.length_c   1.000
_cell.angle_alpha   90.00
_cell.angle_beta   90.00
_cell.angle_gamma   90.00
#
_symmetry.space_group_name_H-M   'P 1'
#
loop_
_entity.id
_entity.type
_entity.pdbx_description
1 polymer ?
#
loop_
_entity_poly.entity_id
_entity_poly.type
_entity_poly.pdbx_seq_one_letter_code
_entity_poly.pdbx_strand_id
1 'polypeptide(L)'
;ILNILAEQMTMLEETFGIQEFKIFSYLECYIGDKKKALYYRSRNSAVATFKLKGLESPVNTAKLISKENGQRIVSFDKDLDINRISATVRNIQNNNPYRGWSEGISVVPASIISKIIEVDIIRAQEEQGRLYRIEEQRKKEEQIRKAKEREEYERPLKAFISSKIKESDLSEKDFKKQVCSSCDYLKDRSTKSRYFTERPDLLDKY
;
A
#
# COMPACT_ATOMS: atom_id res chain seq x y z
N ILE A 1 -30.91 11.62 -6.13
CA ILE A 1 -29.69 12.44 -5.89
C ILE A 1 -30.03 13.77 -5.22
N LEU A 2 -30.93 14.59 -5.78
CA LEU A 2 -31.27 15.92 -5.23
C LEU A 2 -31.74 15.91 -3.75
N ASN A 3 -32.54 14.91 -3.35
CA ASN A 3 -32.91 14.71 -1.94
C ASN A 3 -31.70 14.55 -1.01
N ILE A 4 -30.71 13.75 -1.42
CA ILE A 4 -29.48 13.50 -0.64
C ILE A 4 -28.65 14.78 -0.57
N LEU A 5 -28.57 15.53 -1.67
CA LEU A 5 -27.86 16.82 -1.69
C LEU A 5 -28.53 17.85 -0.78
N ALA A 6 -29.86 17.96 -0.80
CA ALA A 6 -30.60 18.86 0.07
C ALA A 6 -30.40 18.50 1.56
N GLU A 7 -30.48 17.21 1.89
CA GLU A 7 -30.19 16.70 3.24
C GLU A 7 -28.75 17.03 3.65
N GLN A 8 -27.77 16.78 2.77
CA GLN A 8 -26.36 17.06 3.03
C GLN A 8 -26.11 18.56 3.24
N MET A 9 -26.63 19.42 2.36
CA MET A 9 -26.50 20.88 2.44
C MET A 9 -27.08 21.42 3.74
N THR A 10 -28.34 21.08 4.02
CA THR A 10 -29.04 21.56 5.20
C THR A 10 -28.36 21.05 6.47
N MET A 11 -27.89 19.80 6.48
CA MET A 11 -27.13 19.27 7.61
C MET A 11 -25.82 20.04 7.83
N LEU A 12 -25.05 20.32 6.77
CA LEU A 12 -23.78 21.04 6.87
C LEU A 12 -23.98 22.47 7.39
N GLU A 13 -25.01 23.16 6.93
CA GLU A 13 -25.38 24.50 7.37
C GLU A 13 -25.84 24.49 8.82
N GLU A 14 -26.88 23.70 9.15
CA GLU A 14 -27.52 23.70 10.47
C GLU A 14 -26.64 23.08 11.58
N THR A 15 -25.70 22.19 11.23
CA THR A 15 -24.85 21.51 12.23
C THR A 15 -23.50 22.19 12.39
N PHE A 16 -22.93 22.75 11.31
CA PHE A 16 -21.55 23.22 11.28
C PHE A 16 -21.39 24.67 10.81
N GLY A 17 -22.48 25.34 10.40
CA GLY A 17 -22.44 26.71 9.88
C GLY A 17 -21.76 26.82 8.51
N ILE A 18 -21.69 25.72 7.75
CA ILE A 18 -21.04 25.67 6.44
C ILE A 18 -22.02 26.20 5.40
N GLN A 19 -21.61 27.27 4.71
CA GLN A 19 -22.47 27.98 3.75
C GLN A 19 -22.31 27.43 2.34
N GLU A 20 -21.10 26.99 2.00
CA GLU A 20 -20.80 26.44 0.68
C GLU A 20 -19.92 25.19 0.82
N PHE A 21 -20.11 24.25 -0.08
CA PHE A 21 -19.31 23.04 -0.13
C PHE A 21 -19.13 22.56 -1.58
N LYS A 22 -18.02 21.88 -1.83
CA LYS A 22 -17.73 21.22 -3.10
C LYS A 22 -17.69 19.71 -2.89
N ILE A 23 -18.36 18.99 -3.77
CA ILE A 23 -18.38 17.53 -3.78
C ILE A 23 -17.14 17.06 -4.54
N PHE A 24 -16.04 16.88 -3.82
CA PHE A 24 -14.87 16.13 -4.29
C PHE A 24 -14.59 14.99 -3.31
N SER A 25 -13.63 14.12 -3.63
CA SER A 25 -13.15 13.02 -2.75
C SER A 25 -12.73 13.47 -1.34
N TYR A 26 -12.61 14.78 -1.13
CA TYR A 26 -12.52 15.44 0.16
C TYR A 26 -13.61 16.51 0.22
N LEU A 27 -14.45 16.48 1.25
CA LEU A 27 -15.48 17.48 1.48
C LEU A 27 -14.82 18.85 1.71
N GLU A 28 -14.78 19.66 0.66
CA GLU A 28 -14.23 21.02 0.73
C GLU A 28 -15.35 21.98 1.13
N CYS A 29 -15.18 22.71 2.23
CA CYS A 29 -16.21 23.55 2.82
C CYS A 29 -15.74 25.00 2.95
N TYR A 30 -16.68 25.93 2.97
CA TYR A 30 -16.41 27.35 3.14
C TYR A 30 -17.37 27.97 4.17
N ILE A 31 -16.82 28.90 4.94
CA ILE A 31 -17.58 29.82 5.80
C ILE A 31 -17.09 31.22 5.45
N GLY A 32 -17.97 32.03 4.86
CA GLY A 32 -17.57 33.20 4.09
C GLY A 32 -16.65 32.80 2.92
N ASP A 33 -15.61 33.59 2.71
CA ASP A 33 -14.57 33.35 1.69
C ASP A 33 -13.45 32.39 2.15
N LYS A 34 -13.54 31.85 3.38
CA LYS A 34 -12.47 31.07 4.00
C LYS A 34 -12.71 29.58 3.84
N LYS A 35 -11.76 28.91 3.19
CA LYS A 35 -11.71 27.45 3.08
C LYS A 35 -11.54 26.79 4.46
N LYS A 36 -12.44 25.87 4.77
CA LYS A 36 -12.50 25.07 6.00
C LYS A 36 -12.44 23.57 5.68
N ALA A 37 -12.23 22.78 6.71
CA ALA A 37 -12.33 21.34 6.69
C ALA A 37 -13.03 20.84 7.96
N LEU A 38 -13.69 19.70 7.86
CA LEU A 38 -14.27 19.00 9.00
C LEU A 38 -13.25 17.99 9.53
N TYR A 39 -13.00 18.04 10.83
CA TYR A 39 -11.98 17.23 11.50
C TYR A 39 -12.59 16.39 12.61
N TYR A 40 -12.38 15.08 12.56
CA TYR A 40 -12.84 14.15 13.57
C TYR A 40 -11.77 13.94 14.63
N ARG A 41 -11.96 14.55 15.80
CA ARG A 41 -10.95 14.59 16.87
C ARG A 41 -10.54 13.20 17.36
N SER A 42 -11.51 12.31 17.60
CA SER A 42 -11.24 10.97 18.14
C SER A 42 -10.49 10.06 17.17
N ARG A 43 -10.57 10.32 15.86
CA ARG A 43 -9.87 9.56 14.82
C ARG A 43 -8.63 10.26 14.28
N ASN A 44 -8.34 11.46 14.79
CA ASN A 44 -7.26 12.32 14.32
C ASN A 44 -7.24 12.45 12.79
N SER A 45 -8.41 12.63 12.16
CA SER A 45 -8.56 12.55 10.71
C SER A 45 -9.57 13.54 10.13
N ALA A 46 -9.39 13.88 8.85
CA ALA A 46 -10.36 14.68 8.11
C ALA A 46 -11.63 13.86 7.81
N VAL A 47 -12.78 14.51 7.88
CA VAL A 47 -14.07 13.90 7.52
C VAL A 47 -14.23 13.95 6.01
N ALA A 48 -14.20 12.78 5.37
CA ALA A 48 -14.39 12.65 3.93
C ALA A 48 -15.86 12.50 3.53
N THR A 49 -16.67 11.83 4.36
CA THR A 49 -18.07 11.54 4.06
C THR A 49 -18.92 11.53 5.33
N PHE A 50 -20.24 11.68 5.15
CA PHE A 50 -21.23 11.52 6.20
C PHE A 50 -22.21 10.41 5.85
N LYS A 51 -22.60 9.61 6.85
CA LYS A 51 -23.67 8.62 6.70
C LYS A 51 -25.02 9.30 6.96
N LEU A 52 -25.60 9.86 5.91
CA LEU A 52 -26.92 10.53 5.92
C LEU A 52 -28.05 9.50 5.95
N LYS A 53 -29.25 9.89 6.40
CA LYS A 53 -30.42 9.00 6.45
C LYS A 53 -30.92 8.70 5.03
N GLY A 54 -30.89 9.70 4.14
CA GLY A 54 -31.24 9.51 2.73
C GLY A 54 -30.28 8.61 1.96
N LEU A 55 -29.07 8.35 2.48
CA LEU A 55 -28.15 7.35 1.92
C LEU A 55 -28.51 5.91 2.28
N GLU A 56 -29.37 5.68 3.28
CA GLU A 56 -29.78 4.32 3.67
C GLU A 56 -30.88 3.76 2.76
N SER A 57 -31.59 4.62 2.03
CA SER A 57 -32.63 4.24 1.05
C SER A 57 -32.54 5.09 -0.21
N PRO A 58 -31.42 5.02 -0.96
CA PRO A 58 -31.22 5.84 -2.14
C PRO A 58 -32.23 5.42 -3.22
N VAL A 59 -33.21 6.29 -3.48
CA VAL A 59 -34.12 6.08 -4.60
C VAL A 59 -33.38 6.44 -5.87
N ASN A 60 -33.17 5.45 -6.73
CA ASN A 60 -32.65 5.69 -8.06
C ASN A 60 -33.71 6.44 -8.87
N THR A 61 -33.45 7.70 -9.19
CA THR A 61 -34.24 8.52 -10.11
C THR A 61 -33.62 8.49 -11.51
N ALA A 62 -32.94 7.38 -11.84
CA ALA A 62 -32.10 7.29 -13.02
C ALA A 62 -32.89 7.51 -14.30
N LYS A 63 -32.08 7.95 -15.24
CA LYS A 63 -32.40 8.34 -16.59
C LYS A 63 -32.35 7.10 -17.49
N LEU A 64 -33.44 6.75 -18.15
CA LEU A 64 -33.42 5.74 -19.20
C LEU A 64 -32.82 6.39 -20.45
N ILE A 65 -31.77 5.78 -20.99
CA ILE A 65 -31.12 6.24 -22.22
C ILE A 65 -31.44 5.23 -23.31
N SER A 66 -32.43 5.55 -24.13
CA SER A 66 -32.76 4.77 -25.33
C SER A 66 -32.28 5.49 -26.58
N LYS A 67 -32.03 4.71 -27.64
CA LYS A 67 -31.81 5.24 -28.99
C LYS A 67 -32.96 4.79 -29.86
N GLU A 68 -33.73 5.73 -30.35
CA GLU A 68 -34.82 5.48 -31.29
C GLU A 68 -34.57 6.34 -32.52
N ASN A 69 -34.54 5.73 -33.72
CA ASN A 69 -34.26 6.39 -34.99
C ASN A 69 -32.99 7.28 -35.02
N GLY A 70 -31.92 6.85 -34.35
CA GLY A 70 -30.66 7.59 -34.30
C GLY A 70 -30.64 8.80 -33.35
N GLN A 71 -31.78 9.16 -32.74
CA GLN A 71 -31.86 10.17 -31.69
C GLN A 71 -31.72 9.55 -30.30
N ARG A 72 -30.98 10.23 -29.43
CA ARG A 72 -30.80 9.84 -28.03
C ARG A 72 -31.96 10.39 -27.21
N ILE A 73 -32.83 9.51 -26.73
CA ILE A 73 -33.91 9.89 -25.82
C ILE A 73 -33.40 9.74 -24.38
N VAL A 74 -33.70 10.77 -23.59
CA VAL A 74 -33.33 10.90 -22.19
C VAL A 74 -34.64 11.04 -21.43
N SER A 75 -35.12 9.97 -20.80
CA SER A 75 -36.26 10.03 -19.90
C SER A 75 -35.78 9.94 -18.46
N PHE A 76 -36.44 10.66 -17.54
CA PHE A 76 -36.22 10.52 -16.11
C PHE A 76 -37.41 9.74 -15.56
N ASP A 77 -37.15 8.62 -14.89
CA ASP A 77 -38.19 7.64 -14.53
C ASP A 77 -39.07 8.09 -13.35
N LYS A 78 -38.71 9.20 -12.68
CA LYS A 78 -39.43 9.75 -11.53
C LYS A 78 -39.40 11.27 -11.54
N ASP A 79 -40.58 11.86 -11.36
CA ASP A 79 -40.73 13.29 -11.13
C ASP A 79 -39.93 13.75 -9.91
N LEU A 80 -39.46 14.99 -9.97
CA LEU A 80 -38.79 15.63 -8.86
C LEU A 80 -39.78 15.79 -7.69
N ASP A 81 -39.59 15.04 -6.62
CA ASP A 81 -40.41 15.15 -5.41
C ASP A 81 -40.00 16.35 -4.56
N ILE A 82 -40.47 17.54 -4.96
CA ILE A 82 -40.22 18.82 -4.28
C ILE A 82 -40.76 18.80 -2.84
N ASN A 83 -41.88 18.13 -2.60
CA ASN A 83 -42.50 18.04 -1.29
C ASN A 83 -41.59 17.30 -0.30
N ARG A 84 -41.01 16.18 -0.73
CA ARG A 84 -40.05 15.41 0.07
C ARG A 84 -38.75 16.19 0.34
N ILE A 85 -38.21 16.89 -0.67
CA ILE A 85 -37.05 17.77 -0.48
C ILE A 85 -37.37 18.81 0.60
N SER A 86 -38.48 19.52 0.43
CA SER A 86 -38.91 20.60 1.33
C SER A 86 -39.22 20.10 2.74
N ALA A 87 -39.77 18.90 2.88
CA ALA A 87 -40.01 18.26 4.19
C ALA A 87 -38.69 17.89 4.87
N THR A 88 -37.71 17.39 4.12
CA THR A 88 -36.38 17.03 4.64
C THR A 88 -35.66 18.27 5.17
N VAL A 89 -35.63 19.35 4.39
CA VAL A 89 -35.02 20.63 4.79
C VAL A 89 -35.68 21.16 6.06
N ARG A 90 -37.02 21.28 6.06
CA ARG A 90 -37.77 21.76 7.24
C ARG A 90 -37.54 20.90 8.48
N ASN A 91 -37.47 19.58 8.31
CA ASN A 91 -37.23 18.69 9.44
C ASN A 91 -35.83 18.88 10.03
N ILE A 92 -34.81 19.08 9.21
CA ILE A 92 -33.45 19.36 9.72
C ILE A 92 -33.41 20.73 10.41
N GLN A 93 -34.01 21.76 9.83
CA GLN A 93 -34.05 23.10 10.42
C GLN A 93 -34.77 23.13 11.78
N ASN A 94 -35.90 22.42 11.89
CA ASN A 94 -36.69 22.41 13.13
C ASN A 94 -36.18 21.41 14.17
N ASN A 95 -35.72 20.24 13.71
CA ASN A 95 -35.38 19.09 14.55
C ASN A 95 -34.12 18.38 14.03
N ASN A 96 -33.00 19.11 13.91
CA ASN A 96 -31.75 18.61 13.33
C ASN A 96 -31.29 17.29 13.98
N PRO A 97 -31.42 16.14 13.29
CA PRO A 97 -31.05 14.85 13.86
C PRO A 97 -29.52 14.65 13.94
N TYR A 98 -28.74 15.57 13.35
CA TYR A 98 -27.29 15.53 13.30
C TYR A 98 -26.62 16.44 14.32
N ARG A 99 -27.38 17.15 15.17
CA ARG A 99 -26.84 18.13 16.13
C ARG A 99 -25.69 17.57 16.99
N GLY A 100 -25.80 16.32 17.43
CA GLY A 100 -24.76 15.65 18.24
C GLY A 100 -23.44 15.37 17.51
N TRP A 101 -23.38 15.48 16.17
CA TRP A 101 -22.12 15.29 15.43
C TRP A 101 -21.09 16.38 15.70
N SER A 102 -21.55 17.59 16.07
CA SER A 102 -20.68 18.70 16.46
C SER A 102 -19.83 18.42 17.71
N GLU A 103 -20.19 17.43 18.53
CA GLU A 103 -19.44 17.03 19.72
C GLU A 103 -18.12 16.32 19.36
N GLY A 104 -18.13 15.53 18.28
CA GLY A 104 -16.96 14.77 17.81
C GLY A 104 -16.21 15.46 16.66
N ILE A 105 -16.90 16.28 15.88
CA ILE A 105 -16.39 16.86 14.63
C ILE A 105 -16.28 18.37 14.78
N SER A 106 -15.09 18.90 14.51
CA SER A 106 -14.81 20.34 14.54
C SER A 106 -14.53 20.91 13.16
N VAL A 107 -14.99 22.13 12.92
CA VAL A 107 -14.62 22.91 11.73
C VAL A 107 -13.27 23.59 11.96
N VAL A 108 -12.28 23.28 11.12
CA VAL A 108 -10.91 23.81 11.23
C VAL A 108 -10.48 24.50 9.93
N PRO A 109 -9.48 25.40 9.96
CA PRO A 109 -8.84 25.90 8.75
C PRO A 109 -8.27 24.75 7.91
N ALA A 110 -8.49 24.79 6.58
CA ALA A 110 -7.99 23.72 5.70
C ALA A 110 -6.46 23.58 5.72
N SER A 111 -5.73 24.65 6.04
CA SER A 111 -4.27 24.63 6.21
C SER A 111 -3.78 23.68 7.32
N ILE A 112 -4.60 23.42 8.34
CA ILE A 112 -4.27 22.44 9.40
C ILE A 112 -4.26 21.02 8.82
N ILE A 113 -5.24 20.69 7.97
CA ILE A 113 -5.32 19.39 7.33
C ILE A 113 -4.15 19.20 6.36
N SER A 114 -3.79 20.23 5.58
CA SER A 114 -2.61 20.17 4.71
C SER A 114 -1.34 19.82 5.47
N LYS A 115 -1.11 20.44 6.64
CA LYS A 115 0.03 20.12 7.50
C LYS A 115 0.01 18.69 8.03
N ILE A 116 -1.16 18.19 8.43
CA ILE A 116 -1.31 16.80 8.90
C ILE A 116 -0.94 15.83 7.76
N ILE A 117 -1.47 16.07 6.55
CA ILE A 117 -1.17 15.25 5.38
C ILE A 117 0.32 15.28 5.04
N GLU A 118 0.95 16.47 5.07
CA GLU A 118 2.40 16.60 4.84
C GLU A 118 3.22 15.79 5.85
N VAL A 119 2.88 15.87 7.14
CA VAL A 119 3.56 15.10 8.19
C VAL A 119 3.40 13.60 7.98
N ASP A 120 2.21 13.13 7.62
CA ASP A 120 1.98 11.71 7.37
C ASP A 120 2.73 11.20 6.13
N ILE A 121 2.83 12.02 5.07
CA ILE A 121 3.64 11.72 3.89
C ILE A 121 5.12 11.59 4.27
N ILE A 122 5.66 12.55 5.03
CA ILE A 122 7.06 12.53 5.48
C ILE A 122 7.33 11.26 6.30
N ARG A 123 6.45 10.94 7.26
CA ARG A 123 6.58 9.74 8.09
C ARG A 123 6.56 8.46 7.25
N ALA A 124 5.64 8.36 6.28
CA ALA A 124 5.56 7.20 5.40
C ALA A 124 6.84 7.04 4.54
N GLN A 125 7.41 8.16 4.07
CA GLN A 125 8.69 8.15 3.33
C GLN A 125 9.85 7.70 4.20
N GLU A 126 9.94 8.18 5.44
CA GLU A 126 10.96 7.76 6.41
C GLU A 126 10.85 6.26 6.73
N GLU A 127 9.64 5.75 6.93
CA GLU A 127 9.38 4.34 7.20
C GLU A 127 9.75 3.46 6.00
N GLN A 128 9.40 3.87 4.78
CA GLN A 128 9.86 3.19 3.56
C GLN A 128 11.39 3.18 3.46
N GLY A 129 12.05 4.30 3.75
CA GLY A 129 13.51 4.40 3.78
C GLY A 129 14.15 3.46 4.80
N ARG A 130 13.55 3.33 5.99
CA ARG A 130 13.99 2.39 7.03
C ARG A 130 13.84 0.94 6.59
N LEU A 131 12.69 0.58 6.02
CA LEU A 131 12.43 -0.78 5.51
C LEU A 131 13.43 -1.16 4.41
N TYR A 132 13.73 -0.22 3.50
CA TYR A 132 14.72 -0.43 2.45
C TYR A 132 16.11 -0.78 3.01
N ARG A 133 16.58 -0.03 4.02
CA ARG A 133 17.89 -0.30 4.67
C ARG A 133 17.94 -1.67 5.35
N ILE A 134 16.84 -2.08 6.01
CA ILE A 134 16.73 -3.40 6.64
C ILE A 134 16.82 -4.49 5.58
N GLU A 135 16.13 -4.32 4.45
CA GLU A 135 16.15 -5.29 3.36
C GLU A 135 17.54 -5.40 2.71
N GLU A 136 18.25 -4.28 2.55
CA GLU A 136 19.65 -4.32 2.10
C GLU A 136 20.57 -5.07 3.07
N GLN A 137 20.41 -4.86 4.38
CA GLN A 137 21.19 -5.58 5.39
C GLN A 137 20.90 -7.08 5.33
N ARG A 138 19.63 -7.48 5.26
CA ARG A 138 19.24 -8.90 5.12
C ARG A 138 19.84 -9.53 3.88
N LYS A 139 19.84 -8.82 2.74
CA LYS A 139 20.47 -9.31 1.50
C LYS A 139 21.97 -9.53 1.67
N LYS A 140 22.67 -8.60 2.34
CA LYS A 140 24.11 -8.75 2.63
C LYS A 140 24.37 -9.93 3.56
N GLU A 141 23.60 -10.06 4.64
CA GLU A 141 23.70 -11.18 5.58
C GLU A 141 23.42 -12.53 4.91
N GLU A 142 22.40 -12.60 4.05
CA GLU A 142 22.06 -13.78 3.26
C GLU A 142 23.19 -14.16 2.29
N GLN A 143 23.80 -13.17 1.62
CA GLN A 143 24.97 -13.41 0.76
C GLN A 143 26.17 -13.92 1.56
N ILE A 144 26.44 -13.34 2.73
CA ILE A 144 27.51 -13.80 3.62
C ILE A 144 27.23 -15.23 4.11
N ARG A 145 25.98 -15.54 4.48
CA ARG A 145 25.60 -16.90 4.91
C ARG A 145 25.81 -17.91 3.78
N LYS A 146 25.33 -17.61 2.57
CA LYS A 146 25.54 -18.47 1.37
C LYS A 146 27.01 -18.63 1.01
N ALA A 147 27.82 -17.58 1.17
CA ALA A 147 29.26 -17.65 0.93
C ALA A 147 29.95 -18.57 1.96
N LYS A 148 29.59 -18.46 3.24
CA LYS A 148 30.09 -19.34 4.31
C LYS A 148 29.67 -20.80 4.10
N GLU A 149 28.41 -21.04 3.77
CA GLU A 149 27.90 -22.39 3.46
C GLU A 149 28.65 -23.02 2.27
N ARG A 150 28.88 -22.25 1.19
CA ARG A 150 29.69 -22.71 0.05
C ARG A 150 31.15 -22.98 0.43
N GLU A 151 31.76 -22.11 1.23
CA GLU A 151 33.14 -22.28 1.67
C GLU A 151 33.30 -23.54 2.52
N GLU A 152 32.39 -23.76 3.47
CA GLU A 152 32.38 -24.95 4.33
C GLU A 152 32.19 -26.23 3.51
N TYR A 153 31.28 -26.21 2.53
CA TYR A 153 31.06 -27.32 1.61
C TYR A 153 32.28 -27.63 0.73
N GLU A 154 32.99 -26.60 0.26
CA GLU A 154 34.20 -26.79 -0.56
C GLU A 154 35.46 -27.11 0.28
N ARG A 155 35.41 -26.92 1.61
CA ARG A 155 36.57 -27.07 2.50
C ARG A 155 37.24 -28.45 2.41
N PRO A 156 36.51 -29.59 2.42
CA PRO A 156 37.13 -30.91 2.32
C PRO A 156 37.87 -31.13 1.00
N LEU A 157 37.26 -30.73 -0.12
CA LEU A 157 37.89 -30.83 -1.44
C LEU A 157 39.14 -29.96 -1.54
N LYS A 158 39.10 -28.72 -1.02
CA LYS A 158 40.27 -27.84 -0.98
C LYS A 158 41.40 -28.47 -0.17
N ALA A 159 41.11 -29.01 1.02
CA ALA A 159 42.09 -29.68 1.86
C ALA A 159 42.73 -30.89 1.18
N PHE A 160 41.91 -31.75 0.54
CA PHE A 160 42.38 -32.89 -0.24
C PHE A 160 43.32 -32.49 -1.37
N ILE A 161 42.91 -31.53 -2.21
CA ILE A 161 43.73 -31.03 -3.31
C ILE A 161 45.06 -30.46 -2.78
N SER A 162 45.03 -29.69 -1.70
CA SER A 162 46.25 -29.14 -1.08
C SER A 162 47.18 -30.22 -0.54
N SER A 163 46.67 -31.32 0.04
CA SER A 163 47.50 -32.46 0.47
C SER A 163 48.17 -33.12 -0.73
N LYS A 164 47.40 -33.41 -1.79
CA LYS A 164 47.92 -34.07 -2.99
C LYS A 164 48.95 -33.23 -3.75
N ILE A 165 48.79 -31.90 -3.77
CA ILE A 165 49.82 -31.01 -4.33
C ILE A 165 51.12 -31.15 -3.53
N LYS A 166 51.08 -31.13 -2.19
CA LYS A 166 52.26 -31.29 -1.33
C LYS A 166 52.92 -32.66 -1.51
N GLU A 167 52.13 -33.72 -1.66
CA GLU A 167 52.64 -35.09 -1.88
C GLU A 167 53.26 -35.28 -3.27
N SER A 168 52.90 -34.43 -4.24
CA SER A 168 53.32 -34.57 -5.64
C SER A 168 54.61 -33.84 -6.01
N ASP A 169 55.16 -33.01 -5.12
CA ASP A 169 56.28 -32.06 -5.38
C ASP A 169 56.06 -31.11 -6.58
N LEU A 170 54.83 -31.01 -7.08
CA LEU A 170 54.46 -30.13 -8.20
C LEU A 170 53.97 -28.77 -7.71
N SER A 171 54.16 -27.75 -8.55
CA SER A 171 53.46 -26.47 -8.34
C SER A 171 51.95 -26.67 -8.51
N GLU A 172 51.14 -25.88 -7.80
CA GLU A 172 49.66 -25.94 -7.91
C GLU A 172 49.17 -25.80 -9.37
N LYS A 173 49.90 -25.02 -10.18
CA LYS A 173 49.59 -24.81 -11.60
C LYS A 173 49.85 -26.07 -12.42
N ASP A 174 50.96 -26.76 -12.16
CA ASP A 174 51.36 -27.97 -12.90
C ASP A 174 50.53 -29.19 -12.47
N PHE A 175 50.24 -29.32 -11.17
CA PHE A 175 49.33 -30.33 -10.64
C PHE A 175 47.94 -30.22 -11.27
N LYS A 176 47.37 -29.00 -11.35
CA LYS A 176 46.08 -28.76 -12.02
C LYS A 176 46.13 -29.13 -13.50
N LYS A 177 47.22 -28.79 -14.21
CA LYS A 177 47.38 -29.12 -15.63
C LYS A 177 47.42 -30.63 -15.87
N GLN A 178 48.08 -31.38 -14.99
CA GLN A 178 48.19 -32.83 -15.08
C GLN A 178 46.85 -33.53 -14.74
N VAL A 179 46.20 -33.14 -13.65
CA VAL A 179 44.91 -33.75 -13.22
C VAL A 179 43.74 -33.36 -14.13
N CYS A 180 43.70 -32.14 -14.65
CA CYS A 180 42.66 -31.72 -15.60
C CYS A 180 42.83 -32.36 -16.99
N SER A 181 43.99 -32.94 -17.31
CA SER A 181 44.25 -33.58 -18.60
C SER A 181 43.79 -35.05 -18.66
N SER A 182 43.58 -35.73 -17.53
CA SER A 182 43.38 -37.19 -17.50
C SER A 182 41.95 -37.67 -17.19
N CYS A 183 40.99 -36.80 -16.86
CA CYS A 183 39.65 -37.24 -16.48
C CYS A 183 38.56 -36.25 -16.90
N ASP A 184 37.83 -36.59 -17.97
CA ASP A 184 36.58 -35.94 -18.36
C ASP A 184 35.44 -36.11 -17.33
N TYR A 185 35.62 -36.94 -16.29
CA TYR A 185 34.50 -37.49 -15.54
C TYR A 185 33.92 -36.57 -14.45
N LEU A 186 34.59 -35.50 -14.03
CA LEU A 186 34.02 -34.53 -13.09
C LEU A 186 34.55 -33.14 -13.41
N LYS A 187 34.03 -32.48 -14.46
CA LYS A 187 34.46 -31.12 -14.82
C LYS A 187 33.99 -30.05 -13.84
N ASP A 188 32.91 -30.30 -13.10
CA ASP A 188 32.32 -29.29 -12.23
C ASP A 188 32.78 -29.40 -10.76
N ARG A 189 33.18 -28.26 -10.20
CA ARG A 189 33.71 -28.14 -8.83
C ARG A 189 32.65 -28.44 -7.77
N SER A 190 31.38 -28.15 -8.06
CA SER A 190 30.28 -28.42 -7.13
C SER A 190 30.02 -29.92 -7.03
N THR A 191 30.03 -30.64 -8.16
CA THR A 191 29.86 -32.10 -8.19
C THR A 191 30.98 -32.83 -7.43
N LYS A 192 32.23 -32.37 -7.56
CA LYS A 192 33.35 -32.91 -6.75
C LYS A 192 33.11 -32.68 -5.26
N SER A 193 32.82 -31.44 -4.87
CA SER A 193 32.64 -31.10 -3.45
C SER A 193 31.50 -31.90 -2.81
N ARG A 194 30.43 -32.17 -3.57
CA ARG A 194 29.34 -33.06 -3.16
C ARG A 194 29.80 -34.47 -2.87
N TYR A 195 30.53 -35.06 -3.82
CA TYR A 195 31.00 -36.43 -3.74
C TYR A 195 31.92 -36.66 -2.53
N PHE A 196 32.82 -35.71 -2.24
CA PHE A 196 33.71 -35.79 -1.07
C PHE A 196 33.02 -35.47 0.26
N THR A 197 31.95 -34.67 0.25
CA THR A 197 31.14 -34.42 1.47
C THR A 197 30.31 -35.64 1.85
N GLU A 198 29.76 -36.35 0.85
CA GLU A 198 28.92 -37.55 1.08
C GLU A 198 29.74 -38.82 1.36
N ARG A 199 31.02 -38.87 0.97
CA ARG A 199 31.93 -40.02 1.14
C ARG A 199 33.29 -39.62 1.74
N PRO A 200 33.32 -39.15 3.00
CA PRO A 200 34.57 -38.77 3.67
C PRO A 200 35.53 -39.96 3.83
N ASP A 201 35.02 -41.19 3.84
CA ASP A 201 35.81 -42.44 3.89
C ASP A 201 36.79 -42.62 2.73
N LEU A 202 36.54 -41.95 1.60
CA LEU A 202 37.42 -42.00 0.43
C LEU A 202 38.59 -41.02 0.51
N LEU A 203 38.55 -40.03 1.42
CA LEU A 203 39.68 -39.12 1.67
C LEU A 203 40.85 -39.86 2.34
N ASP A 204 40.55 -40.84 3.19
CA ASP A 204 41.56 -41.63 3.90
C ASP A 204 42.16 -42.76 3.04
N LYS A 205 41.50 -43.10 1.92
CA LYS A 205 41.84 -44.25 1.08
C LYS A 205 42.70 -43.92 -0.14
N TYR A 206 42.83 -42.64 -0.50
CA TYR A 206 43.51 -42.17 -1.71
C TYR A 206 44.50 -41.05 -1.46
#